data_AF-A0A7C2Q3B0-F1
#
_entry.id   AF-A0A7C2Q3B0-F1
#
_cell.length_a   1.000
_cell.length_b   1.000
_cell.length_c   1.000
_cell.angle_alpha   90.00
_cell.angle_beta   90.00
_cell.angle_gamma   90.00
#
_symmetry.space_group_name_H-M   'P 1'
#
loop_
_entity.id
_entity.type
_entity.pdbx_description
1 polymer ?
#
loop_
_entity_poly.entity_id
_entity_poly.type
_entity_poly.pdbx_seq_one_letter_code
_entity_poly.pdbx_strand_id
1 'polypeptide(L)'
;MRGRIVRRGLLVVVLVMLSTAIAHVQAAPTTSPSQQSNLAPTYRIFATREGLVGRRTANGHIIQPRDRFVALPCWCVLSPKGTDKFKVRLTYNGRSVVVPVWDVGPWNTRDDYWNPNRRYSDLPVGMPMAEAAYYHGYNGGRDEWGRRITLPNGIDIADGTFWDDLGMTRSDYVYVTFLWLGEDPGPGSAIDVSSGQITDDPDPTVTAPEGATTIDNTDSAFDPVGKDWYEETCGLNGQHQWTYSTTDPTKATTAASWQAPDLSPGFYEVKAYIPVCGNPATTSARYRISHDGAITEVTLDQRAAAGQWASLGTYYFGGVTNEVPQVFLSDLTDDRGLAVRFDAIAWEPRSDTTPPDTQIISISRVDNGFQLQWGGNDDMTGIASYDVQVRLLPNGGWTDWKLGTTDLSAWFGPHEGKQFEFRIRARDWAGNVESWETAAVVDTTAVP
;
A
#
# COMPACT_ATOMS: atom_id res chain seq x y z
N MET A 1 59.44 -13.02 56.66
CA MET A 1 59.02 -14.45 56.55
C MET A 1 57.70 -14.63 57.29
N ARG A 2 56.70 -15.27 56.65
CA ARG A 2 55.45 -15.90 57.18
C ARG A 2 54.75 -15.20 58.35
N GLY A 3 53.52 -14.69 58.28
CA GLY A 3 52.33 -15.18 57.57
C GLY A 3 51.20 -15.46 58.59
N ARG A 4 50.30 -14.48 58.73
CA ARG A 4 48.91 -14.50 59.27
C ARG A 4 48.63 -15.06 60.68
N ILE A 5 48.12 -14.16 61.53
CA ILE A 5 47.33 -14.49 62.73
C ILE A 5 45.85 -14.27 62.40
N VAL A 6 45.05 -15.32 62.61
CA VAL A 6 43.59 -15.27 62.69
C VAL A 6 43.21 -14.94 64.13
N ARG A 7 42.25 -14.04 64.34
CA ARG A 7 41.46 -14.03 65.57
C ARG A 7 39.98 -13.89 65.25
N ARG A 8 39.24 -14.92 65.68
CA ARG A 8 37.79 -14.92 65.85
C ARG A 8 37.44 -13.98 67.00
N GLY A 9 36.44 -13.12 66.80
CA GLY A 9 35.77 -12.35 67.84
C GLY A 9 34.27 -12.57 67.71
N LEU A 10 33.66 -13.07 68.78
CA LEU A 10 32.30 -13.57 68.88
C LEU A 10 31.33 -12.43 69.27
N LEU A 11 30.16 -12.42 68.62
CA LEU A 11 28.84 -11.91 69.05
C LEU A 11 28.71 -10.52 69.70
N VAL A 12 27.78 -9.70 69.18
CA VAL A 12 26.48 -9.39 69.83
C VAL A 12 25.51 -8.88 68.76
N VAL A 13 24.31 -9.45 68.76
CA VAL A 13 23.17 -9.13 67.89
C VAL A 13 22.43 -7.92 68.44
N VAL A 14 22.19 -6.91 67.60
CA VAL A 14 21.17 -5.88 67.83
C VAL A 14 20.20 -5.97 66.66
N LEU A 15 18.98 -6.45 66.96
CA LEU A 15 17.88 -6.55 66.02
C LEU A 15 17.21 -5.16 65.91
N VAL A 16 17.41 -4.48 64.78
CA VAL A 16 16.61 -3.31 64.39
C VAL A 16 15.74 -3.74 63.22
N MET A 17 14.43 -3.76 63.43
CA MET A 17 13.43 -3.95 62.37
C MET A 17 13.47 -2.75 61.42
N LEU A 18 14.08 -2.93 60.24
CA LEU A 18 13.93 -2.03 59.10
C LEU A 18 12.80 -2.55 58.20
N SER A 19 11.71 -1.79 58.12
CA SER A 19 10.70 -1.92 57.09
C SER A 19 11.27 -1.44 55.75
N THR A 20 11.68 -2.36 54.89
CA THR A 20 11.98 -2.07 53.48
C THR A 20 10.69 -2.04 52.67
N ALA A 21 10.29 -0.85 52.21
CA ALA A 21 9.37 -0.72 51.09
C ALA A 21 10.08 -1.23 49.82
N ILE A 22 9.74 -2.43 49.38
CA ILE A 22 10.17 -2.95 48.08
C ILE A 22 9.23 -2.35 47.03
N ALA A 23 9.63 -1.24 46.42
CA ALA A 23 9.04 -0.81 45.16
C ALA A 23 9.29 -1.94 44.14
N HIS A 24 8.22 -2.63 43.74
CA HIS A 24 8.29 -3.58 42.65
C HIS A 24 8.53 -2.78 41.38
N VAL A 25 9.76 -2.82 40.86
CA VAL A 25 10.04 -2.42 39.48
C VAL A 25 9.36 -3.47 38.62
N GLN A 26 8.16 -3.16 38.14
CA GLN A 26 7.48 -3.95 37.13
C GLN A 26 8.34 -3.85 35.86
N ALA A 27 9.08 -4.92 35.56
CA ALA A 27 9.72 -5.06 34.27
C ALA A 27 8.63 -4.94 33.18
N ALA A 28 8.81 -4.01 32.25
CA ALA A 28 7.97 -3.92 31.08
C ALA A 28 7.97 -5.29 30.37
N PRO A 29 6.81 -5.78 29.90
CA PRO A 29 6.76 -7.01 29.15
C PRO A 29 7.62 -6.86 27.88
N THR A 30 8.71 -7.61 27.80
CA THR A 30 9.44 -7.83 26.55
C THR A 30 8.50 -8.55 25.59
N THR A 31 7.88 -7.81 24.68
CA THR A 31 7.25 -8.35 23.49
C THR A 31 8.36 -8.88 22.60
N SER A 32 8.49 -10.21 22.53
CA SER A 32 9.19 -10.86 21.43
C SER A 32 8.54 -10.40 20.11
N PRO A 33 9.31 -10.11 19.04
CA PRO A 33 8.71 -9.80 17.75
C PRO A 33 7.91 -11.02 17.29
N SER A 34 6.63 -10.83 17.00
CA SER A 34 5.78 -11.84 16.38
C SER A 34 6.41 -12.26 15.06
N GLN A 35 6.80 -13.53 14.92
CA GLN A 35 7.02 -14.12 13.61
C GLN A 35 5.66 -14.10 12.90
N GLN A 36 5.47 -13.14 12.01
CA GLN A 36 4.35 -13.11 11.09
C GLN A 36 4.45 -14.39 10.25
N SER A 37 3.52 -15.32 10.44
CA SER A 37 3.53 -16.53 9.63
C SER A 37 3.15 -16.18 8.20
N ASN A 38 3.92 -16.67 7.23
CA ASN A 38 3.62 -16.47 5.82
C ASN A 38 2.42 -17.35 5.45
N LEU A 39 1.23 -16.74 5.34
CA LEU A 39 0.03 -17.39 4.82
C LEU A 39 0.25 -17.87 3.38
N ALA A 40 -0.36 -19.00 3.04
CA ALA A 40 -0.34 -19.51 1.68
C ALA A 40 -1.05 -18.53 0.71
N PRO A 41 -0.51 -18.29 -0.49
CA PRO A 41 -1.08 -17.36 -1.45
C PRO A 41 -2.39 -17.90 -2.04
N THR A 42 -3.34 -17.00 -2.25
CA THR A 42 -4.67 -17.28 -2.80
C THR A 42 -4.84 -16.56 -4.13
N TYR A 43 -5.41 -17.23 -5.13
CA TYR A 43 -5.67 -16.65 -6.45
C TYR A 43 -7.07 -17.01 -6.94
N ARG A 44 -7.67 -16.14 -7.74
CA ARG A 44 -8.95 -16.36 -8.39
C ARG A 44 -8.74 -17.10 -9.71
N ILE A 45 -9.18 -18.35 -9.78
CA ILE A 45 -8.90 -19.26 -10.90
C ILE A 45 -10.21 -19.79 -11.48
N PHE A 46 -10.34 -19.76 -12.81
CA PHE A 46 -11.49 -20.38 -13.48
C PHE A 46 -11.44 -21.90 -13.34
N ALA A 47 -12.45 -22.47 -12.68
CA ALA A 47 -12.54 -23.88 -12.39
C ALA A 47 -13.56 -24.59 -13.27
N THR A 48 -13.17 -25.73 -13.82
CA THR A 48 -14.04 -26.66 -14.53
C THR A 48 -14.29 -27.93 -13.73
N ARG A 49 -15.40 -28.60 -14.02
CA ARG A 49 -15.67 -29.92 -13.47
C ARG A 49 -14.85 -30.97 -14.23
N GLU A 50 -14.10 -31.81 -13.52
CA GLU A 50 -13.33 -32.93 -14.09
C GLU A 50 -14.28 -33.98 -14.71
N GLY A 51 -15.23 -34.50 -13.93
CA GLY A 51 -16.31 -35.34 -14.43
C GLY A 51 -15.92 -36.70 -15.03
N LEU A 52 -14.71 -37.20 -14.76
CA LEU A 52 -14.14 -38.40 -15.37
C LEU A 52 -14.28 -39.68 -14.51
N VAL A 53 -15.43 -39.90 -13.85
CA VAL A 53 -15.67 -41.12 -13.04
C VAL A 53 -15.30 -42.40 -13.81
N GLY A 54 -14.55 -43.29 -13.16
CA GLY A 54 -14.02 -44.54 -13.72
C GLY A 54 -12.69 -44.39 -14.47
N ARG A 55 -12.22 -43.16 -14.72
CA ARG A 55 -10.86 -42.93 -15.27
C ARG A 55 -9.81 -42.96 -14.17
N ARG A 56 -8.56 -43.14 -14.60
CA ARG A 56 -7.39 -43.17 -13.72
C ARG A 56 -6.74 -41.80 -13.68
N THR A 57 -6.58 -41.22 -12.50
CA THR A 57 -5.84 -39.96 -12.28
C THR A 57 -4.34 -40.16 -12.46
N ALA A 58 -3.58 -39.07 -12.63
CA ALA A 58 -2.12 -39.11 -12.73
C ALA A 58 -1.43 -39.77 -11.53
N ASN A 59 -1.95 -39.61 -10.30
CA ASN A 59 -1.38 -40.31 -9.13
C ASN A 59 -1.79 -41.79 -9.03
N GLY A 60 -2.63 -42.28 -9.94
CA GLY A 60 -3.01 -43.68 -10.05
C GLY A 60 -4.25 -44.09 -9.24
N HIS A 61 -5.04 -43.13 -8.76
CA HIS A 61 -6.39 -43.37 -8.24
C HIS A 61 -7.38 -43.65 -9.38
N ILE A 62 -8.40 -44.48 -9.13
CA ILE A 62 -9.51 -44.67 -10.06
C ILE A 62 -10.67 -43.83 -9.55
N ILE A 63 -11.05 -42.81 -10.31
CA ILE A 63 -12.05 -41.82 -9.91
C ILE A 63 -13.36 -42.52 -9.57
N GLN A 64 -13.81 -42.37 -8.34
CA GLN A 64 -15.10 -42.82 -7.84
C GLN A 64 -16.13 -41.69 -7.91
N PRO A 65 -17.44 -42.02 -7.96
CA PRO A 65 -18.48 -41.01 -7.79
C PRO A 65 -18.28 -40.22 -6.50
N ARG A 66 -18.45 -38.89 -6.57
CA ARG A 66 -18.34 -37.97 -5.41
C ARG A 66 -16.95 -37.91 -4.76
N ASP A 67 -15.91 -38.22 -5.52
CA ASP A 67 -14.53 -38.03 -5.07
C ASP A 67 -14.21 -36.56 -4.77
N ARG A 68 -13.21 -36.37 -3.89
CA ARG A 68 -12.73 -35.05 -3.45
C ARG A 68 -11.26 -34.84 -3.78
N PHE A 69 -10.99 -34.21 -4.92
CA PHE A 69 -9.65 -33.84 -5.37
C PHE A 69 -9.70 -32.73 -6.42
N VAL A 70 -8.53 -32.23 -6.79
CA VAL A 70 -8.34 -31.34 -7.95
C VAL A 70 -7.25 -31.85 -8.90
N ALA A 71 -7.32 -31.39 -10.15
CA ALA A 71 -6.21 -31.41 -11.09
C ALA A 71 -5.57 -30.01 -11.17
N LEU A 72 -4.25 -29.94 -11.09
CA LEU A 72 -3.49 -28.70 -11.35
C LEU A 72 -2.49 -28.90 -12.49
N PRO A 73 -2.18 -27.86 -13.28
CA PRO A 73 -1.39 -27.97 -14.49
C PRO A 73 0.13 -28.10 -14.23
N CYS A 74 0.53 -28.86 -13.20
CA CYS A 74 1.93 -29.20 -12.94
C CYS A 74 2.10 -30.58 -12.29
N TRP A 75 2.93 -31.43 -12.89
CA TRP A 75 3.42 -32.67 -12.26
C TRP A 75 4.18 -32.43 -10.94
N CYS A 76 4.73 -31.23 -10.74
CA CYS A 76 5.51 -30.86 -9.57
C CYS A 76 4.71 -30.81 -8.27
N VAL A 77 3.38 -30.70 -8.35
CA VAL A 77 2.47 -30.64 -7.20
C VAL A 77 1.47 -31.81 -7.17
N LEU A 78 1.83 -32.93 -7.81
CA LEU A 78 1.02 -34.14 -7.77
C LEU A 78 1.20 -34.87 -6.43
N SER A 79 0.12 -35.09 -5.68
CA SER A 79 0.19 -35.89 -4.44
C SER A 79 0.34 -37.38 -4.76
N PRO A 80 1.35 -38.07 -4.19
CA PRO A 80 1.43 -39.53 -4.25
C PRO A 80 0.13 -40.21 -3.80
N LYS A 81 -0.18 -41.38 -4.38
CA LYS A 81 -1.39 -42.12 -4.06
C LYS A 81 -1.50 -42.40 -2.56
N GLY A 82 -2.65 -42.05 -1.97
CA GLY A 82 -2.90 -42.22 -0.53
C GLY A 82 -2.31 -41.10 0.34
N THR A 83 -1.86 -40.00 -0.25
CA THR A 83 -1.33 -38.83 0.47
C THR A 83 -2.05 -37.56 0.05
N ASP A 84 -1.87 -36.51 0.86
CA ASP A 84 -2.33 -35.14 0.62
C ASP A 84 -1.14 -34.15 0.59
N LYS A 85 0.04 -34.62 0.17
CA LYS A 85 1.30 -33.85 0.18
C LYS A 85 1.13 -32.45 -0.42
N PHE A 86 0.39 -32.38 -1.52
CA PHE A 86 -0.05 -31.13 -2.14
C PHE A 86 -1.56 -31.06 -2.08
N LYS A 87 -2.03 -29.99 -1.48
CA LYS A 87 -3.45 -29.73 -1.26
C LYS A 87 -3.71 -28.25 -1.44
N VAL A 88 -4.95 -27.95 -1.81
CA VAL A 88 -5.44 -26.59 -1.96
C VAL A 88 -6.64 -26.40 -1.07
N ARG A 89 -6.83 -25.18 -0.58
CA ARG A 89 -8.14 -24.73 -0.12
C ARG A 89 -8.88 -24.14 -1.31
N LEU A 90 -10.09 -24.61 -1.55
CA LEU A 90 -11.02 -24.01 -2.51
C LEU A 90 -12.10 -23.27 -1.74
N THR A 91 -12.46 -22.09 -2.22
CA THR A 91 -13.56 -21.31 -1.67
C THR A 91 -14.46 -20.76 -2.77
N TYR A 92 -15.76 -20.98 -2.62
CA TYR A 92 -16.80 -20.57 -3.56
C TYR A 92 -18.11 -20.30 -2.81
N ASN A 93 -18.70 -19.11 -2.99
CA ASN A 93 -19.97 -18.71 -2.39
C ASN A 93 -20.08 -19.01 -0.87
N GLY A 94 -19.07 -18.62 -0.11
CA GLY A 94 -18.99 -18.82 1.35
C GLY A 94 -18.70 -20.27 1.79
N ARG A 95 -18.63 -21.23 0.87
CA ARG A 95 -18.24 -22.62 1.16
C ARG A 95 -16.75 -22.80 0.94
N SER A 96 -16.10 -23.56 1.82
CA SER A 96 -14.66 -23.83 1.74
C SER A 96 -14.34 -25.28 2.03
N VAL A 97 -13.37 -25.83 1.29
CA VAL A 97 -12.93 -27.21 1.45
C VAL A 97 -11.45 -27.34 1.12
N VAL A 98 -10.74 -28.19 1.87
CA VAL A 98 -9.35 -28.56 1.58
C VAL A 98 -9.33 -29.90 0.88
N VAL A 99 -8.72 -29.95 -0.30
CA VAL A 99 -8.68 -31.16 -1.12
C VAL A 99 -7.29 -31.40 -1.69
N PRO A 100 -6.87 -32.66 -1.85
CA PRO A 100 -5.59 -33.01 -2.41
C PRO A 100 -5.54 -32.84 -3.93
N VAL A 101 -4.34 -32.64 -4.47
CA VAL A 101 -4.07 -32.64 -5.92
C VAL A 101 -3.78 -34.08 -6.36
N TRP A 102 -4.71 -34.70 -7.10
CA TRP A 102 -4.57 -36.10 -7.53
C TRP A 102 -4.30 -36.27 -9.03
N ASP A 103 -4.53 -35.24 -9.83
CA ASP A 103 -4.36 -35.29 -11.28
C ASP A 103 -3.57 -34.09 -11.83
N VAL A 104 -3.22 -34.16 -13.12
CA VAL A 104 -2.44 -33.12 -13.82
C VAL A 104 -3.21 -32.60 -15.04
N GLY A 105 -3.41 -31.29 -15.07
CA GLY A 105 -4.27 -30.58 -16.02
C GLY A 105 -4.98 -29.43 -15.30
N PRO A 106 -5.80 -28.61 -15.97
CA PRO A 106 -6.28 -28.69 -17.36
C PRO A 106 -5.33 -28.12 -18.42
N TRP A 107 -5.53 -28.54 -19.68
CA TRP A 107 -4.86 -28.12 -20.94
C TRP A 107 -3.34 -28.23 -20.97
N ASN A 108 -2.69 -27.58 -20.03
CA ASN A 108 -1.25 -27.58 -19.80
C ASN A 108 -0.90 -28.54 -18.66
N THR A 109 0.33 -29.02 -18.65
CA THR A 109 0.89 -29.89 -17.61
C THR A 109 2.21 -29.34 -17.04
N ARG A 110 2.62 -28.16 -17.51
CA ARG A 110 3.85 -27.44 -17.17
C ARG A 110 3.59 -25.95 -16.96
N ASP A 111 2.46 -25.63 -16.35
CA ASP A 111 2.05 -24.27 -15.99
C ASP A 111 1.80 -24.18 -14.49
N ASP A 112 2.86 -24.04 -13.71
CA ASP A 112 2.79 -23.74 -12.29
C ASP A 112 2.54 -22.25 -12.08
N TYR A 113 1.34 -21.77 -12.43
CA TYR A 113 1.01 -20.34 -12.46
C TYR A 113 1.18 -19.60 -11.13
N TRP A 114 1.26 -20.32 -10.00
CA TRP A 114 1.62 -19.80 -8.68
C TRP A 114 3.12 -19.56 -8.46
N ASN A 115 3.99 -20.01 -9.37
CA ASN A 115 5.44 -19.88 -9.28
C ASN A 115 5.92 -18.66 -10.10
N PRO A 116 6.63 -17.69 -9.49
CA PRO A 116 7.20 -16.56 -10.21
C PRO A 116 8.24 -16.96 -11.27
N ASN A 117 8.88 -18.12 -11.12
CA ASN A 117 9.90 -18.64 -12.04
C ASN A 117 9.37 -19.74 -12.98
N ARG A 118 8.06 -19.73 -13.27
CA ARG A 118 7.41 -20.71 -14.15
C ARG A 118 7.86 -20.62 -15.61
N ARG A 119 7.47 -21.61 -16.42
CA ARG A 119 7.73 -21.65 -17.87
C ARG A 119 7.19 -20.42 -18.61
N TYR A 120 5.99 -19.98 -18.26
CA TYR A 120 5.33 -18.81 -18.84
C TYR A 120 5.58 -17.58 -17.96
N SER A 121 6.85 -17.27 -17.71
CA SER A 121 7.28 -16.22 -16.78
C SER A 121 6.90 -14.81 -17.24
N ASP A 122 6.50 -14.65 -18.50
CA ASP A 122 6.01 -13.39 -19.05
C ASP A 122 4.51 -13.14 -18.77
N LEU A 123 3.81 -14.14 -18.23
CA LEU A 123 2.44 -14.04 -17.74
C LEU A 123 2.40 -13.82 -16.23
N PRO A 124 1.42 -13.07 -15.69
CA PRO A 124 1.32 -12.73 -14.27
C PRO A 124 1.28 -13.95 -13.34
N VAL A 125 1.94 -13.87 -12.19
CA VAL A 125 1.81 -14.91 -11.16
C VAL A 125 0.36 -14.95 -10.68
N GLY A 126 -0.22 -16.14 -10.69
CA GLY A 126 -1.63 -16.38 -10.42
C GLY A 126 -2.50 -16.51 -11.67
N MET A 127 -2.04 -16.07 -12.84
CA MET A 127 -2.80 -16.18 -14.10
C MET A 127 -2.46 -17.48 -14.84
N PRO A 128 -3.40 -18.42 -15.00
CA PRO A 128 -3.19 -19.59 -15.83
C PRO A 128 -2.89 -19.20 -17.28
N MET A 129 -1.96 -19.88 -17.93
CA MET A 129 -1.69 -19.71 -19.35
C MET A 129 -2.93 -19.98 -20.20
N ALA A 130 -3.80 -20.88 -19.74
CA ALA A 130 -5.05 -21.17 -20.43
C ALA A 130 -6.03 -19.98 -20.42
N GLU A 131 -6.09 -19.24 -19.31
CA GLU A 131 -6.84 -17.99 -19.21
C GLU A 131 -6.28 -16.94 -20.18
N ALA A 132 -4.95 -16.78 -20.19
CA ALA A 132 -4.28 -15.84 -21.08
C ALA A 132 -4.51 -16.17 -22.57
N ALA A 133 -4.51 -17.45 -22.93
CA ALA A 133 -4.77 -17.89 -24.29
C ALA A 133 -6.23 -17.66 -24.70
N TYR A 134 -7.18 -17.87 -23.79
CA TYR A 134 -8.61 -17.69 -24.07
C TYR A 134 -8.99 -16.22 -24.27
N TYR A 135 -8.60 -15.34 -23.34
CA TYR A 135 -8.98 -13.92 -23.39
C TYR A 135 -8.08 -13.08 -24.27
N HIS A 136 -6.79 -13.40 -24.36
CA HIS A 136 -5.79 -12.52 -24.98
C HIS A 136 -5.06 -13.15 -26.17
N GLY A 137 -5.45 -14.36 -26.58
CA GLY A 137 -4.80 -15.05 -27.70
C GLY A 137 -3.33 -15.41 -27.43
N TYR A 138 -2.91 -15.44 -26.15
CA TYR A 138 -1.57 -15.88 -25.77
C TYR A 138 -1.26 -17.25 -26.38
N ASN A 139 -0.01 -17.44 -26.86
CA ASN A 139 0.40 -18.62 -27.62
C ASN A 139 -0.52 -18.94 -28.83
N GLY A 140 -1.08 -17.90 -29.47
CA GLY A 140 -2.03 -18.04 -30.57
C GLY A 140 -3.39 -18.64 -30.17
N GLY A 141 -3.77 -18.52 -28.90
CA GLY A 141 -5.00 -19.09 -28.33
C GLY A 141 -4.92 -20.61 -28.15
N ARG A 142 -3.72 -21.15 -27.93
CA ARG A 142 -3.45 -22.58 -27.86
C ARG A 142 -2.70 -22.98 -26.61
N ASP A 143 -2.90 -24.21 -26.17
CA ASP A 143 -2.16 -24.83 -25.06
C ASP A 143 -0.74 -25.28 -25.47
N GLU A 144 0.01 -25.87 -24.55
CA GLU A 144 1.37 -26.36 -24.79
C GLU A 144 1.49 -27.46 -25.86
N TRP A 145 0.38 -28.09 -26.25
CA TRP A 145 0.31 -29.12 -27.28
C TRP A 145 -0.31 -28.61 -28.59
N GLY A 146 -0.57 -27.32 -28.70
CA GLY A 146 -1.12 -26.68 -29.89
C GLY A 146 -2.63 -26.86 -30.06
N ARG A 147 -3.35 -27.42 -29.08
CA ARG A 147 -4.81 -27.52 -29.09
C ARG A 147 -5.40 -26.13 -28.84
N ARG A 148 -6.50 -25.80 -29.51
CA ARG A 148 -7.18 -24.52 -29.29
C ARG A 148 -7.89 -24.53 -27.95
N ILE A 149 -7.64 -23.50 -27.15
CA ILE A 149 -8.28 -23.33 -25.85
C ILE A 149 -9.68 -22.77 -26.06
N THR A 150 -10.68 -23.43 -25.49
CA THR A 150 -12.10 -23.06 -25.63
C THR A 150 -12.72 -22.59 -24.32
N LEU A 151 -12.00 -22.72 -23.20
CA LEU A 151 -12.37 -22.24 -21.87
C LEU A 151 -11.09 -21.83 -21.11
N PRO A 152 -11.15 -20.85 -20.20
CA PRO A 152 -9.98 -20.31 -19.49
C PRO A 152 -9.58 -21.14 -18.25
N ASN A 153 -9.87 -22.44 -18.22
CA ASN A 153 -9.71 -23.29 -17.04
C ASN A 153 -8.25 -23.41 -16.60
N GLY A 154 -8.02 -23.09 -15.32
CA GLY A 154 -6.73 -23.25 -14.63
C GLY A 154 -6.73 -24.39 -13.60
N ILE A 155 -7.90 -24.92 -13.24
CA ILE A 155 -8.06 -26.03 -12.30
C ILE A 155 -9.27 -26.89 -12.70
N ASP A 156 -9.14 -28.21 -12.58
CA ASP A 156 -10.30 -29.12 -12.67
C ASP A 156 -10.65 -29.65 -11.27
N ILE A 157 -11.94 -29.69 -10.95
CA ILE A 157 -12.46 -30.08 -9.63
C ILE A 157 -13.30 -31.36 -9.77
N ALA A 158 -13.04 -32.33 -8.88
CA ALA A 158 -13.76 -33.58 -8.82
C ALA A 158 -15.23 -33.42 -8.38
N ASP A 159 -16.08 -34.37 -8.76
CA ASP A 159 -17.53 -34.32 -8.59
C ASP A 159 -18.01 -34.02 -7.16
N GLY A 160 -17.42 -34.64 -6.15
CA GLY A 160 -17.83 -34.44 -4.74
C GLY A 160 -17.46 -33.05 -4.27
N THR A 161 -16.26 -32.59 -4.59
CA THR A 161 -15.81 -31.23 -4.28
C THR A 161 -16.62 -30.18 -5.00
N PHE A 162 -16.92 -30.40 -6.28
CA PHE A 162 -17.66 -29.44 -7.11
C PHE A 162 -19.12 -29.30 -6.65
N TRP A 163 -19.86 -30.42 -6.54
CA TRP A 163 -21.29 -30.38 -6.23
C TRP A 163 -21.60 -30.32 -4.75
N ASP A 164 -20.95 -31.16 -3.94
CA ASP A 164 -21.35 -31.35 -2.54
C ASP A 164 -20.68 -30.30 -1.66
N ASP A 165 -19.37 -30.17 -1.78
CA ASP A 165 -18.58 -29.32 -0.89
C ASP A 165 -18.68 -27.83 -1.28
N LEU A 166 -18.55 -27.50 -2.57
CA LEU A 166 -18.61 -26.12 -3.06
C LEU A 166 -20.00 -25.68 -3.55
N GLY A 167 -20.92 -26.61 -3.84
CA GLY A 167 -22.26 -26.26 -4.33
C GLY A 167 -22.27 -25.65 -5.75
N MET A 168 -21.22 -25.87 -6.54
CA MET A 168 -21.12 -25.36 -7.90
C MET A 168 -22.10 -26.11 -8.82
N THR A 169 -22.80 -25.37 -9.68
CA THR A 169 -23.73 -25.93 -10.68
C THR A 169 -23.23 -25.77 -12.11
N ARG A 170 -22.23 -24.91 -12.33
CA ARG A 170 -21.55 -24.63 -13.59
C ARG A 170 -20.10 -24.24 -13.33
N SER A 171 -19.26 -24.32 -14.36
CA SER A 171 -17.87 -23.82 -14.29
C SER A 171 -17.87 -22.32 -13.99
N ASP A 172 -16.98 -21.90 -13.10
CA ASP A 172 -16.94 -20.53 -12.58
C ASP A 172 -15.57 -20.25 -11.94
N TYR A 173 -15.30 -18.99 -11.59
CA TYR A 173 -14.13 -18.64 -10.81
C TYR A 173 -14.26 -19.09 -9.35
N VAL A 174 -13.17 -19.64 -8.81
CA VAL A 174 -13.04 -20.02 -7.40
C VAL A 174 -11.75 -19.43 -6.83
N TYR A 175 -11.71 -19.18 -5.53
CA TYR A 175 -10.46 -18.85 -4.85
C TYR A 175 -9.70 -20.12 -4.50
N VAL A 176 -8.42 -20.18 -4.89
CA VAL A 176 -7.52 -21.33 -4.70
C VAL A 176 -6.34 -20.90 -3.86
N THR A 177 -6.21 -21.44 -2.65
CA THR A 177 -5.05 -21.22 -1.77
C THR A 177 -4.08 -22.40 -1.84
N PHE A 178 -2.81 -22.13 -2.12
CA PHE A 178 -1.78 -23.15 -2.37
C PHE A 178 -1.01 -23.55 -1.09
N LEU A 179 -1.52 -24.55 -0.37
CA LEU A 179 -1.11 -24.86 1.01
C LEU A 179 0.32 -25.43 1.17
N TRP A 180 1.06 -25.64 0.09
CA TRP A 180 2.48 -25.99 0.14
C TRP A 180 3.41 -24.76 0.12
N LEU A 181 2.85 -23.56 -0.06
CA LEU A 181 3.59 -22.31 -0.12
C LEU A 181 3.49 -21.47 1.17
N GLY A 182 2.70 -21.91 2.15
CA GLY A 182 2.52 -21.18 3.40
C GLY A 182 1.50 -21.85 4.31
N GLU A 183 1.16 -21.17 5.40
CA GLU A 183 0.14 -21.64 6.34
C GLU A 183 -1.28 -21.55 5.75
N ASP A 184 -2.12 -22.55 6.05
CA ASP A 184 -3.52 -22.56 5.64
C ASP A 184 -4.29 -21.46 6.41
N PRO A 185 -4.89 -20.48 5.71
CA PRO A 185 -5.60 -19.41 6.39
C PRO A 185 -6.88 -19.90 7.10
N GLY A 186 -7.45 -21.05 6.71
CA GLY A 186 -8.64 -21.65 7.34
C GLY A 186 -9.97 -21.42 6.57
N PRO A 187 -11.04 -22.17 6.92
CA PRO A 187 -12.38 -21.99 6.33
C PRO A 187 -13.00 -20.69 6.85
N GLY A 188 -13.47 -19.83 5.94
CA GLY A 188 -13.87 -18.45 6.27
C GLY A 188 -12.73 -17.44 6.21
N SER A 189 -11.51 -17.88 5.87
CA SER A 189 -10.31 -17.05 5.76
C SER A 189 -9.60 -17.19 4.40
N ALA A 190 -10.23 -17.84 3.42
CA ALA A 190 -9.93 -17.56 2.01
C ALA A 190 -10.63 -16.25 1.61
N ILE A 191 -10.24 -15.22 2.33
CA ILE A 191 -10.18 -13.87 1.82
C ILE A 191 -8.83 -13.84 1.08
N ASP A 192 -8.67 -12.99 0.07
CA ASP A 192 -7.33 -12.66 -0.44
C ASP A 192 -6.42 -12.32 0.78
N VAL A 193 -5.10 -12.24 0.64
CA VAL A 193 -4.20 -11.88 1.77
C VAL A 193 -4.36 -10.40 2.19
N SER A 194 -5.59 -9.87 2.15
CA SER A 194 -6.04 -8.51 2.36
C SER A 194 -7.20 -8.40 3.37
N SER A 195 -7.27 -9.23 4.41
CA SER A 195 -8.13 -8.89 5.54
C SER A 195 -7.61 -9.39 6.89
N GLY A 196 -7.23 -8.44 7.73
CA GLY A 196 -7.50 -8.56 9.16
C GLY A 196 -9.02 -8.48 9.35
N GLN A 197 -9.58 -9.46 10.05
CA GLN A 197 -10.90 -9.52 10.70
C GLN A 197 -11.99 -8.55 10.19
N ILE A 198 -13.08 -9.06 9.59
CA ILE A 198 -14.45 -8.68 9.98
C ILE A 198 -15.38 -9.90 9.82
N THR A 199 -16.22 -10.10 10.84
CA THR A 199 -17.33 -11.05 10.98
C THR A 199 -18.44 -10.80 9.95
N ASP A 200 -19.43 -11.69 9.82
CA ASP A 200 -20.64 -11.51 8.98
C ASP A 200 -21.50 -10.28 9.43
N ASP A 201 -21.02 -9.07 9.16
CA ASP A 201 -21.81 -7.84 9.04
C ASP A 201 -21.94 -7.55 7.52
N PRO A 202 -23.01 -6.88 7.05
CA PRO A 202 -23.03 -6.40 5.67
C PRO A 202 -21.74 -5.62 5.43
N ASP A 203 -21.09 -5.89 4.29
CA ASP A 203 -19.93 -5.15 3.79
C ASP A 203 -20.02 -3.71 4.29
N PRO A 204 -19.10 -3.22 5.15
CA PRO A 204 -19.23 -1.88 5.69
C PRO A 204 -19.30 -0.97 4.49
N THR A 205 -20.49 -0.43 4.22
CA THR A 205 -20.77 0.38 3.04
C THR A 205 -19.69 1.43 2.99
N VAL A 206 -18.76 1.31 2.03
CA VAL A 206 -17.63 2.22 1.92
C VAL A 206 -18.25 3.59 1.73
N THR A 207 -17.91 4.52 2.62
CA THR A 207 -18.36 5.90 2.50
C THR A 207 -17.21 6.75 1.97
N ALA A 208 -17.55 7.70 1.12
CA ALA A 208 -16.65 8.78 0.76
C ALA A 208 -16.17 9.54 2.02
N PRO A 209 -14.98 10.16 2.00
CA PRO A 209 -14.53 11.03 3.08
C PRO A 209 -15.54 12.18 3.30
N GLU A 210 -15.82 12.49 4.55
CA GLU A 210 -16.82 13.50 4.90
C GLU A 210 -16.45 14.87 4.30
N GLY A 211 -17.41 15.52 3.64
CA GLY A 211 -17.20 16.83 3.01
C GLY A 211 -16.38 16.82 1.72
N ALA A 212 -15.93 15.67 1.24
CA ALA A 212 -15.20 15.56 -0.02
C ALA A 212 -16.13 15.61 -1.24
N THR A 213 -15.69 16.29 -2.30
CA THR A 213 -16.24 16.06 -3.64
C THR A 213 -15.69 14.71 -4.12
N THR A 214 -16.56 13.75 -4.39
CA THR A 214 -16.16 12.38 -4.77
C THR A 214 -16.76 12.02 -6.11
N ILE A 215 -15.94 11.44 -6.98
CA ILE A 215 -16.35 10.90 -8.28
C ILE A 215 -16.02 9.42 -8.28
N ASP A 216 -17.05 8.60 -8.46
CA ASP A 216 -17.02 7.14 -8.55
C ASP A 216 -16.93 6.68 -10.01
N ASN A 217 -16.49 5.44 -10.27
CA ASN A 217 -16.42 4.89 -11.63
C ASN A 217 -17.81 4.68 -12.29
N THR A 218 -18.90 4.82 -11.54
CA THR A 218 -20.29 4.82 -12.06
C THR A 218 -20.83 6.22 -12.35
N ASP A 219 -20.12 7.28 -11.96
CA ASP A 219 -20.54 8.66 -12.18
C ASP A 219 -20.25 9.12 -13.62
N SER A 220 -21.05 10.07 -14.12
CA SER A 220 -20.85 10.61 -15.47
C SER A 220 -19.57 11.44 -15.66
N ALA A 221 -18.89 11.79 -14.57
CA ALA A 221 -17.62 12.50 -14.58
C ALA A 221 -16.40 11.56 -14.55
N PHE A 222 -16.63 10.25 -14.57
CA PHE A 222 -15.62 9.23 -14.87
C PHE A 222 -15.60 8.96 -16.38
N ASP A 223 -14.44 9.14 -17.01
CA ASP A 223 -14.25 9.05 -18.46
C ASP A 223 -13.27 7.91 -18.81
N PRO A 224 -13.75 6.66 -18.97
CA PRO A 224 -12.92 5.53 -19.33
C PRO A 224 -12.64 5.49 -20.84
N VAL A 225 -11.39 5.23 -21.19
CA VAL A 225 -10.91 5.04 -22.57
C VAL A 225 -10.20 3.70 -22.73
N GLY A 226 -10.08 3.25 -23.97
CA GLY A 226 -9.41 1.99 -24.31
C GLY A 226 -10.35 0.80 -24.33
N LYS A 227 -9.79 -0.39 -24.15
CA LYS A 227 -10.48 -1.69 -24.25
C LYS A 227 -10.03 -2.60 -23.10
N ASP A 228 -10.55 -3.82 -23.05
CA ASP A 228 -10.11 -4.83 -22.06
C ASP A 228 -10.34 -4.35 -20.61
N TRP A 229 -11.50 -3.71 -20.39
CA TRP A 229 -12.04 -3.38 -19.08
C TRP A 229 -12.72 -4.59 -18.46
N TYR A 230 -12.51 -4.77 -17.17
CA TYR A 230 -13.14 -5.79 -16.33
C TYR A 230 -13.85 -5.11 -15.17
N GLU A 231 -14.80 -5.82 -14.57
CA GLU A 231 -15.59 -5.33 -13.43
C GLU A 231 -15.57 -6.35 -12.30
N GLU A 232 -15.62 -5.85 -11.08
CA GLU A 232 -15.79 -6.63 -9.84
C GLU A 232 -16.85 -5.95 -8.97
N THR A 233 -17.48 -6.73 -8.07
CA THR A 233 -18.66 -6.30 -7.30
C THR A 233 -18.32 -5.80 -5.90
N CYS A 234 -17.19 -5.12 -5.75
CA CYS A 234 -16.82 -4.39 -4.53
C CYS A 234 -16.24 -3.05 -4.93
N GLY A 235 -16.19 -2.11 -4.00
CA GLY A 235 -15.76 -0.74 -4.28
C GLY A 235 -16.69 0.26 -3.62
N LEU A 236 -16.43 1.54 -3.82
CA LEU A 236 -17.45 2.54 -3.58
C LEU A 236 -18.67 2.22 -4.47
N ASN A 237 -19.88 2.41 -3.94
CA ASN A 237 -21.13 2.02 -4.61
C ASN A 237 -21.25 0.53 -5.02
N GLY A 238 -20.38 -0.35 -4.52
CA GLY A 238 -20.46 -1.79 -4.72
C GLY A 238 -19.93 -2.31 -6.06
N GLN A 239 -19.20 -1.49 -6.82
CA GLN A 239 -18.46 -1.97 -7.99
C GLN A 239 -17.17 -1.19 -8.22
N HIS A 240 -16.23 -1.81 -8.94
CA HIS A 240 -15.10 -1.10 -9.51
C HIS A 240 -14.72 -1.68 -10.86
N GLN A 241 -14.00 -0.89 -11.65
CA GLN A 241 -13.43 -1.32 -12.92
C GLN A 241 -11.94 -1.61 -12.76
N TRP A 242 -11.38 -2.51 -13.57
CA TRP A 242 -9.95 -2.76 -13.59
C TRP A 242 -9.46 -3.24 -14.96
N THR A 243 -8.16 -3.14 -15.17
CA THR A 243 -7.48 -3.72 -16.34
C THR A 243 -6.11 -4.27 -15.97
N TYR A 244 -5.50 -5.06 -16.85
CA TYR A 244 -4.17 -5.62 -16.62
C TYR A 244 -3.08 -4.62 -16.94
N SER A 245 -2.11 -4.51 -16.05
CA SER A 245 -1.02 -3.57 -16.20
C SER A 245 -0.01 -3.97 -17.28
N THR A 246 0.67 -2.98 -17.85
CA THR A 246 1.74 -3.16 -18.82
C THR A 246 2.93 -2.26 -18.48
N THR A 247 4.14 -2.75 -18.73
CA THR A 247 5.38 -1.97 -18.60
C THR A 247 5.83 -1.35 -19.93
N ASP A 248 5.07 -1.59 -21.01
CA ASP A 248 5.35 -1.11 -22.36
C ASP A 248 4.45 0.10 -22.68
N PRO A 249 5.00 1.33 -22.73
CA PRO A 249 4.22 2.54 -22.99
C PRO A 249 3.46 2.51 -24.32
N THR A 250 3.91 1.72 -25.29
CA THR A 250 3.24 1.61 -26.60
C THR A 250 2.00 0.72 -26.56
N LYS A 251 1.84 -0.09 -25.50
CA LYS A 251 0.69 -0.96 -25.26
C LYS A 251 -0.24 -0.43 -24.19
N ALA A 252 0.20 0.58 -23.44
CA ALA A 252 -0.62 1.26 -22.44
C ALA A 252 -1.70 2.06 -23.14
N THR A 253 -2.89 1.46 -23.27
CA THR A 253 -3.98 2.01 -24.10
C THR A 253 -5.29 2.11 -23.35
N THR A 254 -5.36 1.57 -22.14
CA THR A 254 -6.54 1.60 -21.29
C THR A 254 -6.30 2.51 -20.09
N ALA A 255 -7.17 3.49 -19.91
CA ALA A 255 -7.00 4.54 -18.94
C ALA A 255 -8.34 5.19 -18.61
N ALA A 256 -8.41 5.93 -17.50
CA ALA A 256 -9.58 6.75 -17.20
C ALA A 256 -9.17 8.05 -16.51
N SER A 257 -10.05 9.03 -16.62
CA SER A 257 -10.00 10.28 -15.85
C SER A 257 -11.22 10.44 -14.96
N TRP A 258 -11.02 10.89 -13.73
CA TRP A 258 -12.08 11.43 -12.87
C TRP A 258 -12.00 12.95 -12.92
N GLN A 259 -13.10 13.61 -13.30
CA GLN A 259 -13.14 15.06 -13.48
C GLN A 259 -13.99 15.73 -12.39
N ALA A 260 -13.49 16.81 -11.80
CA ALA A 260 -14.21 17.60 -10.78
C ALA A 260 -14.40 19.05 -11.26
N PRO A 261 -15.29 19.30 -12.25
CA PRO A 261 -15.43 20.62 -12.89
C PRO A 261 -15.98 21.71 -11.96
N ASP A 262 -16.75 21.33 -10.94
CA ASP A 262 -17.39 22.27 -10.01
C ASP A 262 -16.61 22.43 -8.69
N LEU A 263 -15.34 22.01 -8.65
CA LEU A 263 -14.51 22.13 -7.46
C LEU A 263 -14.27 23.61 -7.13
N SER A 264 -14.59 24.01 -5.89
CA SER A 264 -14.35 25.37 -5.43
C SER A 264 -12.84 25.64 -5.29
N PRO A 265 -12.37 26.88 -5.45
CA PRO A 265 -10.97 27.19 -5.20
C PRO A 265 -10.55 26.89 -3.75
N GLY A 266 -9.40 26.23 -3.57
CA GLY A 266 -8.91 25.83 -2.25
C GLY A 266 -7.87 24.73 -2.28
N PHE A 267 -7.35 24.38 -1.10
CA PHE A 267 -6.50 23.20 -0.91
C PHE A 267 -7.35 21.96 -0.68
N TYR A 268 -6.98 20.87 -1.34
CA TYR A 268 -7.65 19.59 -1.21
C TYR A 268 -6.61 18.49 -1.08
N GLU A 269 -6.84 17.56 -0.15
CA GLU A 269 -6.17 16.26 -0.20
C GLU A 269 -6.92 15.39 -1.21
N VAL A 270 -6.20 14.96 -2.25
CA VAL A 270 -6.73 14.07 -3.27
C VAL A 270 -6.50 12.64 -2.80
N LYS A 271 -7.55 11.83 -2.76
CA LYS A 271 -7.50 10.43 -2.33
C LYS A 271 -8.08 9.51 -3.38
N ALA A 272 -7.48 8.34 -3.56
CA ALA A 272 -8.04 7.25 -4.34
C ALA A 272 -8.55 6.15 -3.41
N TYR A 273 -9.81 5.73 -3.57
CA TYR A 273 -10.26 4.51 -2.89
C TYR A 273 -9.75 3.31 -3.66
N ILE A 274 -9.09 2.40 -2.95
CA ILE A 274 -8.58 1.17 -3.55
C ILE A 274 -9.46 0.00 -3.11
N PRO A 275 -10.25 -0.61 -4.01
CA PRO A 275 -11.07 -1.78 -3.70
C PRO A 275 -10.23 -2.91 -3.10
N VAL A 276 -10.83 -3.77 -2.28
CA VAL A 276 -10.14 -4.95 -1.71
C VAL A 276 -10.16 -6.18 -2.62
N CYS A 277 -11.26 -6.39 -3.35
CA CYS A 277 -11.50 -7.61 -4.12
C CYS A 277 -10.91 -7.58 -5.53
N GLY A 278 -10.96 -8.73 -6.21
CA GLY A 278 -10.47 -8.89 -7.58
C GLY A 278 -9.08 -9.50 -7.65
N ASN A 279 -8.47 -9.45 -8.83
CA ASN A 279 -7.12 -9.97 -9.05
C ASN A 279 -6.05 -9.17 -8.28
N PRO A 280 -4.88 -9.74 -7.97
CA PRO A 280 -3.80 -9.04 -7.26
C PRO A 280 -3.48 -7.69 -7.89
N ALA A 281 -3.58 -6.62 -7.11
CA ALA A 281 -3.40 -5.26 -7.59
C ALA A 281 -1.93 -4.93 -7.88
N THR A 282 -1.72 -3.96 -8.78
CA THR A 282 -0.40 -3.39 -9.07
C THR A 282 0.20 -2.74 -7.83
N THR A 283 1.53 -2.77 -7.74
CA THR A 283 2.30 -2.06 -6.70
C THR A 283 2.79 -0.69 -7.17
N SER A 284 2.48 -0.32 -8.41
CA SER A 284 3.08 0.82 -9.08
C SER A 284 2.09 1.56 -10.00
N ALA A 285 0.83 1.73 -9.57
CA ALA A 285 -0.17 2.50 -10.27
C ALA A 285 0.25 3.98 -10.38
N ARG A 286 0.27 4.54 -11.58
CA ARG A 286 0.73 5.92 -11.84
C ARG A 286 -0.46 6.87 -11.99
N TYR A 287 -0.81 7.55 -10.92
CA TYR A 287 -1.83 8.60 -10.91
C TYR A 287 -1.23 9.92 -11.36
N ARG A 288 -1.90 10.64 -12.27
CA ARG A 288 -1.51 11.99 -12.70
C ARG A 288 -2.59 12.98 -12.29
N ILE A 289 -2.26 13.90 -11.40
CA ILE A 289 -3.17 14.89 -10.83
C ILE A 289 -2.94 16.21 -11.58
N SER A 290 -3.96 16.71 -12.27
CA SER A 290 -3.98 18.03 -12.90
C SER A 290 -4.50 19.05 -11.88
N HIS A 291 -3.64 19.96 -11.44
CA HIS A 291 -3.94 21.03 -10.49
C HIS A 291 -3.36 22.36 -11.01
N ASP A 292 -3.43 23.46 -10.26
CA ASP A 292 -3.13 24.85 -10.68
C ASP A 292 -1.99 25.03 -11.72
N GLY A 293 -2.32 24.90 -13.02
CA GLY A 293 -1.38 24.95 -14.13
C GLY A 293 -0.29 23.87 -14.19
N ALA A 294 -0.39 22.81 -13.38
CA ALA A 294 0.62 21.78 -13.24
C ALA A 294 0.02 20.36 -13.23
N ILE A 295 0.86 19.38 -13.59
CA ILE A 295 0.54 17.96 -13.46
C ILE A 295 1.56 17.31 -12.53
N THR A 296 1.09 16.61 -11.50
CA THR A 296 1.94 15.81 -10.60
C THR A 296 1.64 14.33 -10.78
N GLU A 297 2.68 13.52 -10.97
CA GLU A 297 2.56 12.05 -11.02
C GLU A 297 2.89 11.45 -9.66
N VAL A 298 2.04 10.55 -9.17
CA VAL A 298 2.20 9.80 -7.93
C VAL A 298 2.10 8.32 -8.23
N THR A 299 3.11 7.57 -7.80
CA THR A 299 3.09 6.11 -7.87
C THR A 299 2.51 5.55 -6.58
N LEU A 300 1.45 4.77 -6.69
CA LEU A 300 0.75 4.16 -5.55
C LEU A 300 0.82 2.63 -5.62
N ASP A 301 1.16 2.03 -4.48
CA ASP A 301 0.99 0.60 -4.26
C ASP A 301 -0.48 0.30 -3.92
N GLN A 302 -1.27 -0.03 -4.94
CA GLN A 302 -2.69 -0.36 -4.75
C GLN A 302 -2.88 -1.63 -3.94
N ARG A 303 -1.91 -2.56 -3.96
CA ARG A 303 -1.99 -3.76 -3.14
C ARG A 303 -1.87 -3.43 -1.65
N ALA A 304 -0.91 -2.59 -1.28
CA ALA A 304 -0.73 -2.15 0.10
C ALA A 304 -1.88 -1.26 0.60
N ALA A 305 -2.51 -0.51 -0.30
CA ALA A 305 -3.58 0.42 0.00
C ALA A 305 -5.00 -0.19 -0.04
N ALA A 306 -5.13 -1.50 -0.26
CA ALA A 306 -6.42 -2.17 -0.41
C ALA A 306 -7.39 -1.89 0.75
N GLY A 307 -8.61 -1.49 0.41
CA GLY A 307 -9.70 -1.14 1.32
C GLY A 307 -9.60 0.25 1.93
N GLN A 308 -8.65 1.07 1.51
CA GLN A 308 -8.41 2.39 2.07
C GLN A 308 -8.63 3.51 1.05
N TRP A 309 -8.96 4.69 1.56
CA TRP A 309 -8.77 5.96 0.85
C TRP A 309 -7.30 6.37 0.94
N ALA A 310 -6.52 6.02 -0.07
CA ALA A 310 -5.10 6.31 -0.14
C ALA A 310 -4.85 7.75 -0.59
N SER A 311 -4.03 8.48 0.15
CA SER A 311 -3.62 9.83 -0.22
C SER A 311 -2.75 9.82 -1.47
N LEU A 312 -3.11 10.66 -2.44
CA LEU A 312 -2.29 11.03 -3.58
C LEU A 312 -1.56 12.36 -3.33
N GLY A 313 -1.77 13.01 -2.18
CA GLY A 313 -1.16 14.29 -1.82
C GLY A 313 -2.16 15.44 -1.72
N THR A 314 -1.65 16.59 -1.28
CA THR A 314 -2.44 17.82 -1.10
C THR A 314 -2.08 18.82 -2.19
N TYR A 315 -3.10 19.38 -2.85
CA TYR A 315 -2.93 20.26 -4.00
C TYR A 315 -3.90 21.44 -3.92
N TYR A 316 -3.51 22.56 -4.53
CA TYR A 316 -4.38 23.71 -4.70
C TYR A 316 -5.15 23.62 -6.03
N PHE A 317 -6.45 23.90 -5.97
CA PHE A 317 -7.34 23.98 -7.14
C PHE A 317 -7.99 25.35 -7.21
N GLY A 318 -8.36 25.79 -8.41
CA GLY A 318 -9.06 27.06 -8.65
C GLY A 318 -8.18 28.26 -9.02
N GLY A 319 -6.95 28.03 -9.49
CA GLY A 319 -6.13 29.07 -10.09
C GLY A 319 -6.60 29.52 -11.48
N VAL A 320 -5.86 30.44 -12.10
CA VAL A 320 -6.28 31.19 -13.32
C VAL A 320 -6.38 30.37 -14.61
N THR A 321 -6.03 29.08 -14.58
CA THR A 321 -6.11 28.20 -15.74
C THR A 321 -7.50 27.58 -15.89
N ASN A 322 -8.06 27.63 -17.10
CA ASN A 322 -9.35 26.99 -17.45
C ASN A 322 -9.28 25.45 -17.53
N GLU A 323 -8.29 24.82 -16.89
CA GLU A 323 -8.17 23.35 -16.90
C GLU A 323 -9.08 22.76 -15.83
N VAL A 324 -9.91 21.79 -16.25
CA VAL A 324 -10.80 21.07 -15.33
C VAL A 324 -9.95 20.24 -14.37
N PRO A 325 -10.10 20.39 -13.05
CA PRO A 325 -9.46 19.52 -12.07
C PRO A 325 -9.71 18.05 -12.41
N GLN A 326 -8.64 17.26 -12.55
CA GLN A 326 -8.78 15.85 -12.91
C GLN A 326 -7.66 15.00 -12.33
N VAL A 327 -7.99 13.72 -12.09
CA VAL A 327 -7.01 12.66 -11.84
C VAL A 327 -7.09 11.67 -12.98
N PHE A 328 -5.96 11.38 -13.62
CA PHE A 328 -5.81 10.40 -14.67
C PHE A 328 -5.08 9.16 -14.13
N LEU A 329 -5.53 7.97 -14.52
CA LEU A 329 -4.83 6.71 -14.28
C LEU A 329 -4.79 5.89 -15.58
N SER A 330 -3.68 5.22 -15.85
CA SER A 330 -3.54 4.27 -16.97
C SER A 330 -3.08 2.90 -16.51
N ASP A 331 -3.20 1.94 -17.42
CA ASP A 331 -2.61 0.60 -17.35
C ASP A 331 -1.07 0.56 -17.39
N LEU A 332 -0.37 1.69 -17.62
CA LEU A 332 1.08 1.77 -17.54
C LEU A 332 1.59 1.74 -16.09
N THR A 333 2.37 0.72 -15.74
CA THR A 333 3.00 0.54 -14.41
C THR A 333 4.41 -0.04 -14.52
N ASP A 334 5.10 -0.24 -13.39
CA ASP A 334 6.44 -0.88 -13.35
C ASP A 334 6.39 -2.41 -13.18
N ASP A 335 5.24 -2.92 -12.71
CA ASP A 335 4.92 -4.35 -12.72
C ASP A 335 4.01 -4.70 -13.92
N ARG A 336 4.00 -5.97 -14.35
CA ARG A 336 3.25 -6.42 -15.54
C ARG A 336 2.14 -7.39 -15.17
N GLY A 337 0.96 -7.10 -15.73
CA GLY A 337 -0.27 -7.88 -15.64
C GLY A 337 -0.77 -8.11 -14.22
N LEU A 338 -0.50 -7.16 -13.34
CA LEU A 338 -1.28 -6.99 -12.12
C LEU A 338 -2.51 -6.14 -12.42
N ALA A 339 -3.53 -6.21 -11.58
CA ALA A 339 -4.74 -5.41 -11.77
C ALA A 339 -4.46 -3.94 -11.43
N VAL A 340 -4.68 -3.03 -12.39
CA VAL A 340 -4.83 -1.60 -12.10
C VAL A 340 -6.31 -1.37 -11.82
N ARG A 341 -6.64 -1.02 -10.57
CA ARG A 341 -8.01 -0.83 -10.09
C ARG A 341 -8.43 0.64 -10.24
N PHE A 342 -9.65 0.84 -10.73
CA PHE A 342 -10.31 2.11 -10.99
C PHE A 342 -11.65 2.11 -10.26
N ASP A 343 -11.77 2.93 -9.23
CA ASP A 343 -12.97 3.05 -8.43
C ASP A 343 -13.32 4.53 -8.27
N ALA A 344 -12.91 5.14 -7.16
CA ALA A 344 -13.32 6.49 -6.82
C ALA A 344 -12.14 7.39 -6.45
N ILE A 345 -12.28 8.67 -6.80
CA ILE A 345 -11.38 9.76 -6.40
C ILE A 345 -12.16 10.75 -5.54
N ALA A 346 -11.59 11.13 -4.41
CA ALA A 346 -12.14 12.13 -3.50
C ALA A 346 -11.20 13.33 -3.38
N TRP A 347 -11.75 14.53 -3.54
CA TRP A 347 -11.12 15.80 -3.21
C TRP A 347 -11.64 16.25 -1.85
N GLU A 348 -10.90 15.94 -0.79
CA GLU A 348 -11.25 16.31 0.59
C GLU A 348 -10.71 17.71 0.91
N PRO A 349 -11.56 18.71 1.23
CA PRO A 349 -11.10 20.05 1.56
C PRO A 349 -10.11 20.02 2.72
N ARG A 350 -9.00 20.73 2.56
CA ARG A 350 -8.00 20.94 3.59
C ARG A 350 -7.90 22.42 3.95
N SER A 351 -7.60 22.67 5.21
CA SER A 351 -7.27 23.99 5.71
C SER A 351 -5.95 23.85 6.44
N ASP A 352 -5.02 24.72 6.10
CA ASP A 352 -3.72 24.76 6.73
C ASP A 352 -3.86 25.40 8.11
N THR A 353 -3.44 24.68 9.13
CA THR A 353 -3.50 25.13 10.53
C THR A 353 -2.14 25.05 11.20
N THR A 354 -1.12 24.63 10.47
CA THR A 354 0.22 24.41 10.98
C THR A 354 1.07 25.63 10.62
N PRO A 355 1.77 26.26 11.58
CA PRO A 355 2.76 27.25 11.21
C PRO A 355 3.95 26.58 10.50
N PRO A 356 4.70 27.32 9.67
CA PRO A 356 5.91 26.78 9.03
C PRO A 356 6.98 26.32 10.04
N ASP A 357 8.05 25.72 9.53
CA ASP A 357 9.25 25.38 10.30
C ASP A 357 10.48 26.05 9.68
N THR A 358 11.02 27.07 10.36
CA THR A 358 12.15 27.86 9.85
C THR A 358 13.52 27.43 10.36
N GLN A 359 14.54 27.75 9.57
CA GLN A 359 15.94 27.56 9.93
C GLN A 359 16.83 28.69 9.37
N ILE A 360 17.89 29.02 10.11
CA ILE A 360 19.01 29.79 9.56
C ILE A 360 19.97 28.82 8.92
N ILE A 361 20.08 28.89 7.60
CA ILE A 361 20.89 27.99 6.76
C ILE A 361 22.38 28.27 6.96
N SER A 362 22.76 29.55 6.94
CA SER A 362 24.14 29.95 7.17
C SER A 362 24.26 31.37 7.71
N ILE A 363 25.37 31.60 8.42
CA ILE A 363 25.84 32.92 8.81
C ILE A 363 27.34 33.00 8.54
N SER A 364 27.79 34.07 7.88
CA SER A 364 29.19 34.29 7.55
C SER A 364 29.58 35.74 7.76
N ARG A 365 30.81 36.00 8.18
CA ARG A 365 31.34 37.37 8.27
C ARG A 365 31.65 37.88 6.87
N VAL A 366 31.10 39.04 6.52
CA VAL A 366 31.36 39.73 5.25
C VAL A 366 31.65 41.19 5.58
N ASP A 367 32.84 41.63 5.23
CA ASP A 367 33.40 42.94 5.58
C ASP A 367 33.29 43.21 7.10
N ASN A 368 32.61 44.28 7.47
CA ASN A 368 32.40 44.70 8.86
C ASN A 368 31.02 44.28 9.40
N GLY A 369 30.40 43.25 8.83
CA GLY A 369 29.09 42.74 9.21
C GLY A 369 28.96 41.23 9.02
N PHE A 370 27.70 40.77 8.93
CA PHE A 370 27.35 39.36 8.83
C PHE A 370 26.34 39.15 7.70
N GLN A 371 26.62 38.24 6.78
CA GLN A 371 25.66 37.76 5.81
C GLN A 371 24.90 36.57 6.39
N LEU A 372 23.57 36.66 6.45
CA LEU A 372 22.69 35.59 6.88
C LEU A 372 21.92 35.03 5.67
N GLN A 373 21.72 33.72 5.66
CA GLN A 373 20.83 33.03 4.74
C GLN A 373 19.88 32.15 5.55
N TRP A 374 18.60 32.14 5.19
CA TRP A 374 17.56 31.41 5.89
C TRP A 374 16.56 30.79 4.92
N GLY A 375 15.73 29.89 5.46
CA GLY A 375 14.63 29.28 4.76
C GLY A 375 13.73 28.55 5.74
N GLY A 376 12.81 27.76 5.22
CA GLY A 376 11.92 26.93 6.01
C GLY A 376 11.12 26.01 5.13
N ASN A 377 10.36 25.12 5.75
CA ASN A 377 9.38 24.29 5.08
C ASN A 377 7.98 24.60 5.63
N ASP A 378 6.99 24.32 4.81
CA ASP A 378 5.59 24.40 5.17
C ASP A 378 4.88 23.19 4.55
N ASP A 379 3.91 22.65 5.28
CA ASP A 379 3.26 21.39 4.99
C ASP A 379 2.06 21.51 4.05
N MET A 380 1.58 22.73 3.72
CA MET A 380 0.44 22.90 2.83
C MET A 380 0.46 24.17 1.98
N THR A 381 0.38 25.36 2.57
CA THR A 381 0.19 26.60 1.80
C THR A 381 1.47 27.28 1.33
N GLY A 382 2.62 26.83 1.81
CA GLY A 382 3.92 27.43 1.54
C GLY A 382 4.17 28.68 2.38
N ILE A 383 5.44 29.07 2.48
CA ILE A 383 5.85 30.24 3.25
C ILE A 383 5.55 31.53 2.48
N ALA A 384 4.78 32.43 3.07
CA ALA A 384 4.49 33.75 2.54
C ALA A 384 5.57 34.77 2.89
N SER A 385 6.12 34.74 4.10
CA SER A 385 7.13 35.70 4.56
C SER A 385 7.90 35.26 5.81
N TYR A 386 9.04 35.88 6.06
CA TYR A 386 9.89 35.68 7.23
C TYR A 386 9.98 36.94 8.10
N ASP A 387 10.10 36.74 9.41
CA ASP A 387 10.53 37.77 10.37
C ASP A 387 11.86 37.33 11.01
N VAL A 388 12.83 38.24 11.11
CA VAL A 388 14.12 37.98 11.76
C VAL A 388 14.33 38.98 12.90
N GLN A 389 14.60 38.44 14.09
CA GLN A 389 14.98 39.21 15.26
C GLN A 389 16.45 39.00 15.60
N VAL A 390 17.04 40.05 16.18
CA VAL A 390 18.43 40.07 16.62
C VAL A 390 18.52 40.56 18.05
N ARG A 391 19.47 40.03 18.82
CA ARG A 391 19.88 40.62 20.11
C ARG A 391 21.40 40.72 20.20
N LEU A 392 21.86 41.79 20.84
CA LEU A 392 23.27 42.03 21.11
C LEU A 392 23.73 41.21 22.32
N LEU A 393 24.84 40.49 22.22
CA LEU A 393 25.44 39.78 23.35
C LEU A 393 26.29 40.70 24.24
N PRO A 394 26.38 40.42 25.56
CA PRO A 394 25.70 39.34 26.29
C PRO A 394 24.31 39.72 26.85
N ASN A 395 23.93 41.01 26.83
CA ASN A 395 22.85 41.53 27.68
C ASN A 395 21.69 42.21 26.91
N GLY A 396 21.67 42.10 25.59
CA GLY A 396 20.65 42.75 24.74
C GLY A 396 19.31 42.01 24.74
N GLY A 397 18.22 42.77 24.64
CA GLY A 397 16.89 42.22 24.36
C GLY A 397 16.69 41.94 22.86
N TRP A 398 15.72 41.09 22.53
CA TRP A 398 15.30 40.83 21.15
C TRP A 398 14.72 42.10 20.51
N THR A 399 15.18 42.43 19.30
CA THR A 399 14.70 43.55 18.49
C THR A 399 14.40 43.08 17.07
N ASP A 400 13.32 43.60 16.46
CA ASP A 400 12.96 43.31 15.07
C ASP A 400 14.00 43.90 14.11
N TRP A 401 14.60 43.04 13.27
CA TRP A 401 15.52 43.46 12.21
C TRP A 401 14.86 43.45 10.84
N LYS A 402 14.19 42.36 10.50
CA LYS A 402 13.42 42.20 9.26
C LYS A 402 12.01 41.70 9.62
N LEU A 403 10.99 42.30 9.04
CA LEU A 403 9.60 41.89 9.20
C LEU A 403 8.94 41.73 7.84
N GLY A 404 8.17 40.65 7.65
CA GLY A 404 7.43 40.37 6.43
C GLY A 404 8.29 40.29 5.17
N THR A 405 9.55 39.85 5.27
CA THR A 405 10.46 39.77 4.12
C THR A 405 10.25 38.49 3.33
N THR A 406 10.32 38.58 2.00
CA THR A 406 10.37 37.43 1.09
C THR A 406 11.80 37.09 0.66
N ASP A 407 12.79 37.89 1.09
CA ASP A 407 14.19 37.62 0.82
C ASP A 407 14.63 36.40 1.65
N LEU A 408 15.49 35.56 1.08
CA LEU A 408 16.07 34.39 1.76
C LEU A 408 17.47 34.67 2.35
N SER A 409 17.90 35.93 2.30
CA SER A 409 19.19 36.35 2.84
C SER A 409 19.23 37.85 3.08
N ALA A 410 20.06 38.29 4.03
CA ALA A 410 20.38 39.70 4.21
C ALA A 410 21.73 39.91 4.90
N TRP A 411 22.35 41.05 4.61
CA TRP A 411 23.54 41.51 5.29
C TRP A 411 23.19 42.39 6.51
N PHE A 412 23.74 42.05 7.67
CA PHE A 412 23.59 42.76 8.94
C PHE A 412 24.90 43.46 9.31
N GLY A 413 24.94 44.79 9.18
CA GLY A 413 26.10 45.59 9.53
C GLY A 413 25.92 47.07 9.20
N PRO A 414 26.96 47.89 9.41
CA PRO A 414 28.28 47.53 9.95
C PRO A 414 28.27 47.41 11.49
N HIS A 415 28.80 46.31 12.02
CA HIS A 415 28.84 45.98 13.46
C HIS A 415 30.13 45.27 13.89
N GLU A 416 31.28 45.84 13.50
CA GLU A 416 32.60 45.33 13.86
C GLU A 416 32.79 45.17 15.38
N GLY A 417 33.44 44.08 15.78
CA GLY A 417 33.75 43.77 17.17
C GLY A 417 32.56 43.44 18.08
N LYS A 418 31.33 43.41 17.53
CA LYS A 418 30.10 43.06 18.27
C LYS A 418 29.69 41.63 17.97
N GLN A 419 29.01 41.02 18.94
CA GLN A 419 28.44 39.69 18.81
C GLN A 419 26.92 39.73 18.98
N PHE A 420 26.24 38.90 18.21
CA PHE A 420 24.78 38.86 18.15
C PHE A 420 24.26 37.44 18.14
N GLU A 421 23.02 37.31 18.53
CA GLU A 421 22.19 36.13 18.35
C GLU A 421 21.01 36.48 17.46
N PHE A 422 20.60 35.53 16.63
CA PHE A 422 19.48 35.67 15.70
C PHE A 422 18.45 34.58 15.95
N ARG A 423 17.19 34.95 15.79
CA ARG A 423 16.08 34.01 15.66
C ARG A 423 15.20 34.41 14.50
N ILE A 424 14.57 33.41 13.90
CA ILE A 424 13.71 33.56 12.74
C ILE A 424 12.36 32.91 13.05
N ARG A 425 11.33 33.36 12.35
CA ARG A 425 10.03 32.70 12.26
C ARG A 425 9.45 32.99 10.87
N ALA A 426 8.53 32.17 10.38
CA ALA A 426 7.78 32.47 9.17
C ALA A 426 6.27 32.57 9.40
N ARG A 427 5.62 33.09 8.36
CA ARG A 427 4.18 33.08 8.16
C ARG A 427 3.89 32.40 6.83
N ASP A 428 2.92 31.51 6.79
CA ASP A 428 2.44 30.85 5.58
C ASP A 428 1.38 31.69 4.82
N TRP A 429 0.86 31.17 3.71
CA TRP A 429 -0.22 31.84 2.97
C TRP A 429 -1.61 31.69 3.60
N ALA A 430 -1.80 30.75 4.53
CA ALA A 430 -3.00 30.63 5.35
C ALA A 430 -3.06 31.59 6.55
N GLY A 431 -1.95 32.28 6.84
CA GLY A 431 -1.81 33.21 7.95
C GLY A 431 -1.33 32.60 9.27
N ASN A 432 -0.99 31.30 9.31
CA ASN A 432 -0.36 30.66 10.45
C ASN A 432 1.05 31.26 10.65
N VAL A 433 1.45 31.45 11.91
CA VAL A 433 2.70 32.12 12.27
C VAL A 433 3.45 31.29 13.29
N GLU A 434 4.72 31.04 13.00
CA GLU A 434 5.63 30.43 13.95
C GLU A 434 5.72 31.22 15.25
N SER A 435 5.73 30.50 16.36
CA SER A 435 6.11 31.10 17.63
C SER A 435 7.59 31.44 17.62
N TRP A 436 7.96 32.57 18.22
CA TRP A 436 9.37 32.86 18.41
C TRP A 436 10.04 31.80 19.28
N GLU A 437 11.15 31.23 18.82
CA GLU A 437 11.99 30.40 19.68
C GLU A 437 12.47 31.18 20.91
N THR A 438 12.52 30.49 22.06
CA THR A 438 13.01 31.07 23.32
C THR A 438 14.54 31.21 23.32
N ALA A 439 15.22 30.29 22.64
CA ALA A 439 16.65 30.34 22.37
C ALA A 439 16.96 31.05 21.04
N ALA A 440 18.24 31.35 20.81
CA ALA A 440 18.71 31.77 19.49
C ALA A 440 18.85 30.54 18.58
N VAL A 441 18.52 30.73 17.30
CA VAL A 441 18.75 29.70 16.27
C VAL A 441 20.23 29.67 15.90
N VAL A 442 20.92 30.81 15.91
CA VAL A 442 22.37 30.92 15.69
C VAL A 442 22.98 32.11 16.41
N ASP A 443 24.29 32.05 16.69
CA ASP A 443 25.09 33.16 17.21
C ASP A 443 26.33 33.46 16.35
N THR A 444 26.92 34.64 16.55
CA THR A 444 28.13 35.07 15.83
C THR A 444 29.44 34.75 16.57
N THR A 445 29.40 34.03 17.69
CA THR A 445 30.57 33.82 18.56
C THR A 445 31.59 32.87 17.94
N ALA A 446 31.12 31.92 17.12
CA ALA A 446 31.93 30.95 16.40
C ALA A 446 32.14 31.30 14.91
N VAL A 447 31.65 32.47 14.46
CA VAL A 447 31.81 32.93 13.06
C VAL A 447 33.17 33.60 12.91
N PRO A 448 34.10 33.04 12.09
CA PRO A 448 35.46 33.53 11.93
C PRO A 448 35.58 35.02 11.56
#